data_AF-A0A381W4I4-F1
#
_entry.id   AF-A0A381W4I4-F1
#
_cell.length_a   1.000
_cell.length_b   1.000
_cell.length_c   1.000
_cell.angle_alpha   90.00
_cell.angle_beta   90.00
_cell.angle_gamma   90.00
#
_symmetry.space_group_name_H-M   'P 1'
#
loop_
_entity.id
_entity.type
_entity.pdbx_description
1 polymer ?
#
loop_
_entity_poly.entity_id
_entity_poly.type
_entity_poly.pdbx_seq_one_letter_code
_entity_poly.pdbx_strand_id
1 'polypeptide(L)'
;MAIVVGGAIAATCIAYPLPDVIAALAGFPKVFGAQGFTLKDVVQDYVGIAELARKGELAKAIDEKPDHMPFRLGSIKDTCRYISDGLSKEDIRIILENKEQYRALREIKQANALAKMGEYAPSFGMIGTLFGLIFMLAGMALPPAPGVDPTAALISNMAIALISTLYGALFAFFFFLPFSDHLKYVNDDKKVESALHLEAAMLLYDKVHPIMVTERLNAFLARKDRFTDEE
;
A
#
# COMPACT_ATOMS: atom_id res chain seq x y z
N MET A 1 -26.48 4.95 1.36
CA MET A 1 -25.05 4.83 1.74
C MET A 1 -24.80 3.68 2.72
N ALA A 2 -25.50 3.61 3.87
CA ALA A 2 -25.30 2.54 4.87
C ALA A 2 -25.43 1.12 4.30
N ILE A 3 -26.43 0.86 3.44
CA ILE A 3 -26.61 -0.45 2.78
C ILE A 3 -25.40 -0.81 1.93
N VAL A 4 -24.88 0.15 1.15
CA VAL A 4 -23.82 -0.07 0.18
C VAL A 4 -22.46 -0.19 0.87
N VAL A 5 -22.06 0.85 1.60
CA VAL A 5 -20.72 0.93 2.22
C VAL A 5 -20.66 0.02 3.45
N GLY A 6 -21.70 0.04 4.30
CA GLY A 6 -21.77 -0.83 5.47
C GLY A 6 -21.90 -2.30 5.09
N GLY A 7 -22.71 -2.62 4.07
CA GLY A 7 -22.82 -3.97 3.54
C GLY A 7 -21.52 -4.47 2.92
N ALA A 8 -20.86 -3.65 2.09
CA ALA A 8 -19.56 -4.00 1.50
C ALA A 8 -18.50 -4.26 2.57
N ILE A 9 -18.35 -3.36 3.56
CA ILE A 9 -17.39 -3.54 4.66
C ILE A 9 -17.72 -4.80 5.47
N ALA A 10 -19.00 -5.02 5.82
CA ALA A 10 -19.41 -6.20 6.57
C ALA A 10 -19.11 -7.49 5.81
N ALA A 11 -19.41 -7.55 4.50
CA ALA A 11 -19.08 -8.69 3.66
C ALA A 11 -17.58 -8.91 3.52
N THR A 12 -16.79 -7.84 3.41
CA THR A 12 -15.32 -7.93 3.41
C THR A 12 -14.79 -8.45 4.74
N CYS A 13 -15.37 -8.05 5.89
CA CYS A 13 -14.99 -8.56 7.21
C CYS A 13 -15.37 -10.03 7.43
N ILE A 14 -16.30 -10.59 6.64
CA ILE A 14 -16.57 -12.04 6.63
C ILE A 14 -15.46 -12.78 5.86
N ALA A 15 -14.93 -12.16 4.80
CA ALA A 15 -13.89 -12.76 3.96
C ALA A 15 -12.45 -12.55 4.51
N TYR A 16 -12.20 -11.45 5.22
CA TYR A 16 -10.89 -11.04 5.73
C TYR A 16 -10.96 -10.67 7.22
N PRO A 17 -9.89 -10.91 7.99
CA PRO A 17 -9.85 -10.52 9.38
C PRO A 17 -9.93 -8.99 9.52
N LEU A 18 -10.71 -8.53 10.50
CA LEU A 18 -11.00 -7.12 10.73
C LEU A 18 -9.76 -6.19 10.77
N PRO A 19 -8.61 -6.58 11.36
CA PRO A 19 -7.40 -5.75 11.34
C PRO A 19 -6.89 -5.45 9.94
N ASP A 20 -6.99 -6.39 9.01
CA ASP A 20 -6.50 -6.21 7.63
C ASP A 20 -7.41 -5.24 6.87
N VAL A 21 -8.72 -5.30 7.11
CA VAL A 21 -9.71 -4.38 6.52
C VAL A 21 -9.50 -2.95 7.03
N ILE A 22 -9.30 -2.78 8.34
CA ILE A 22 -9.00 -1.48 8.95
C ILE A 22 -7.68 -0.92 8.41
N ALA A 23 -6.65 -1.77 8.32
CA ALA A 23 -5.35 -1.36 7.81
C ALA A 23 -5.41 -0.94 6.33
N ALA A 24 -6.21 -1.65 5.51
CA ALA A 24 -6.45 -1.28 4.12
C ALA A 24 -7.11 0.10 3.99
N LEU A 25 -8.11 0.39 4.83
CA LEU A 25 -8.76 1.71 4.88
C LEU A 25 -7.85 2.81 5.44
N ALA A 26 -7.00 2.50 6.43
CA ALA A 26 -6.01 3.44 6.95
C ALA A 26 -4.86 3.74 5.96
N GLY A 27 -4.72 2.94 4.90
CA GLY A 27 -3.79 3.17 3.81
C GLY A 27 -4.20 4.30 2.84
N PHE A 28 -5.48 4.69 2.83
CA PHE A 28 -6.03 5.70 1.92
C PHE A 28 -5.24 7.04 1.87
N PRO A 29 -4.91 7.68 3.02
CA PRO A 29 -4.17 8.94 2.98
C PRO A 29 -2.70 8.77 2.57
N LYS A 30 -2.13 7.56 2.70
CA LYS A 30 -0.76 7.29 2.28
C LYS A 30 -0.59 7.27 0.76
N VAL A 31 -1.67 7.06 0.02
CA VAL A 31 -1.68 7.11 -1.46
C VAL A 31 -1.42 8.52 -1.98
N PHE A 32 -1.84 9.55 -1.24
CA PHE A 32 -1.61 10.95 -1.61
C PHE A 32 -0.30 11.52 -1.05
N GLY A 33 0.38 10.77 -0.17
CA GLY A 33 1.67 11.16 0.39
C GLY A 33 2.80 10.71 -0.55
N ALA A 34 3.50 11.67 -1.15
CA ALA A 34 4.74 11.36 -1.86
C ALA A 34 5.77 10.78 -0.86
N GLN A 35 6.43 9.68 -1.25
CA GLN A 35 7.67 9.29 -0.58
C GLN A 35 8.69 10.40 -0.83
N GLY A 36 9.15 11.05 0.25
CA GLY A 36 10.05 12.22 0.16
C GLY A 36 11.48 11.89 -0.27
N PHE A 37 11.71 10.81 -1.02
CA PHE A 37 13.03 10.35 -1.45
C PHE A 37 12.98 9.55 -2.74
N THR A 38 14.14 9.43 -3.39
CA THR A 38 14.33 8.65 -4.61
C THR A 38 15.27 7.47 -4.38
N LEU A 39 15.21 6.44 -5.23
CA LEU A 39 16.17 5.33 -5.20
C LEU A 39 17.61 5.81 -5.42
N LYS A 40 17.79 6.90 -6.17
CA LYS A 40 19.09 7.55 -6.39
C LYS A 40 19.72 7.99 -5.06
N ASP A 41 18.91 8.60 -4.19
CA ASP A 41 19.38 9.04 -2.87
C ASP A 41 19.77 7.83 -2.01
N VAL A 42 19.03 6.72 -2.10
CA VAL A 42 19.35 5.48 -1.36
C VAL A 42 20.69 4.91 -1.79
N VAL A 43 21.01 4.95 -3.08
CA VAL A 43 22.32 4.52 -3.60
C VAL A 43 23.44 5.41 -3.04
N GLN A 44 23.25 6.73 -3.01
CA GLN A 44 24.26 7.65 -2.46
C GLN A 44 24.54 7.37 -0.98
N ASP A 45 23.50 7.11 -0.19
CA ASP A 45 23.66 6.73 1.22
C ASP A 45 24.51 5.46 1.35
N TYR A 46 24.22 4.43 0.55
CA TYR A 46 24.97 3.17 0.56
C TYR A 46 26.42 3.32 0.12
N VAL A 47 26.70 4.20 -0.85
CA VAL A 47 28.06 4.51 -1.31
C VAL A 47 28.86 5.18 -0.20
N GLY A 48 28.26 6.16 0.50
CA GLY A 48 28.89 6.80 1.67
C GLY A 48 29.18 5.81 2.79
N ILE A 49 28.23 4.91 3.09
CA ILE A 49 28.41 3.86 4.10
C ILE A 49 29.47 2.83 3.67
N ALA A 50 29.61 2.53 2.38
CA ALA A 50 30.64 1.62 1.87
C ALA A 50 32.06 2.12 2.14
N GLU A 51 32.28 3.44 2.08
CA GLU A 51 33.56 4.05 2.46
C GLU A 51 33.87 3.85 3.95
N LEU A 52 32.87 4.06 4.82
CA LEU A 52 33.00 3.84 6.26
C LEU A 52 33.22 2.37 6.60
N ALA A 53 32.52 1.46 5.91
CA ALA A 53 32.65 0.02 6.07
C ALA A 53 34.07 -0.48 5.74
N ARG A 54 34.69 0.06 4.67
CA ARG A 54 36.08 -0.24 4.31
C ARG A 54 37.09 0.26 5.34
N LYS A 55 36.84 1.43 5.94
CA LYS A 55 37.66 1.99 7.02
C LYS A 55 37.49 1.26 8.36
N GLY A 56 36.55 0.31 8.45
CA GLY A 56 36.23 -0.41 9.68
C GLY A 56 35.42 0.43 10.68
N GLU A 57 34.85 1.55 10.24
CA GLU A 57 34.13 2.50 11.07
C GLU A 57 32.60 2.36 10.93
N LEU A 58 32.12 1.17 10.55
CA LEU A 58 30.70 0.86 10.36
C LEU A 58 29.85 1.19 11.60
N ALA A 59 30.43 1.08 12.80
CA ALA A 59 29.79 1.48 14.05
C ALA A 59 29.48 2.98 14.12
N LYS A 60 30.33 3.84 13.52
CA LYS A 60 30.07 5.29 13.46
C LYS A 60 28.88 5.64 12.57
N ALA A 61 28.64 4.86 11.51
CA ALA A 61 27.46 5.02 10.65
C ALA A 61 26.13 4.68 11.39
N ILE A 62 26.20 3.98 12.53
CA ILE A 62 25.03 3.69 13.38
C ILE A 62 24.74 4.85 14.35
N ASP A 63 25.79 5.57 14.78
CA ASP A 63 25.74 6.64 15.79
C ASP A 63 25.57 8.05 15.19
N GLU A 64 26.05 8.30 13.98
CA GLU A 64 25.71 9.49 13.21
C GLU A 64 24.24 9.43 12.80
N LYS A 65 23.34 9.76 13.73
CA LYS A 65 21.96 10.07 13.43
C LYS A 65 21.93 11.22 12.42
N PRO A 66 21.36 11.05 11.22
CA PRO A 66 20.80 12.17 10.53
C PRO A 66 19.38 12.32 11.06
N ASP A 67 19.17 13.27 11.97
CA ASP A 67 17.86 13.64 12.56
C ASP A 67 16.80 14.12 11.53
N HIS A 68 17.00 13.87 10.24
CA HIS A 68 16.14 14.32 9.13
C HIS A 68 15.61 13.23 8.19
N MET A 69 15.87 11.94 8.42
CA MET A 69 15.51 10.91 7.43
C MET A 69 14.39 9.96 7.87
N PRO A 70 13.15 10.16 7.38
CA PRO A 70 12.05 9.25 7.66
C PRO A 70 12.17 7.96 6.83
N PHE A 71 11.93 6.82 7.48
CA PHE A 71 11.68 5.47 6.92
C PHE A 71 12.81 4.77 6.12
N ARG A 72 13.69 5.50 5.42
CA ARG A 72 14.78 5.00 4.55
C ARG A 72 15.84 4.14 5.27
N LEU A 73 16.16 4.46 6.52
CA LEU A 73 17.32 3.88 7.20
C LEU A 73 16.97 2.73 8.14
N GLY A 74 15.72 2.26 8.22
CA GLY A 74 15.40 1.07 9.03
C GLY A 74 16.17 -0.15 8.54
N SER A 75 16.07 -0.46 7.24
CA SER A 75 16.79 -1.57 6.62
C SER A 75 18.30 -1.37 6.57
N ILE A 76 18.76 -0.15 6.31
CA ILE A 76 20.20 0.19 6.29
C ILE A 76 20.81 0.05 7.69
N LYS A 77 20.16 0.60 8.72
CA LYS A 77 20.60 0.50 10.11
C LYS A 77 20.59 -0.93 10.62
N ASP A 78 19.52 -1.68 10.33
CA ASP A 78 19.43 -3.10 10.67
C ASP A 78 20.58 -3.86 10.01
N THR A 79 20.88 -3.58 8.73
CA THR A 79 22.01 -4.16 8.01
C THR A 79 23.35 -3.83 8.67
N CYS A 80 23.65 -2.54 8.89
CA CYS A 80 24.89 -2.10 9.53
C CYS A 80 25.06 -2.76 10.91
N ARG A 81 23.96 -2.86 11.67
CA ARG A 81 23.94 -3.54 12.95
C ARG A 81 24.23 -5.04 12.81
N TYR A 82 23.59 -5.76 11.89
CA TYR A 82 23.85 -7.19 11.70
C TYR A 82 25.29 -7.48 11.29
N ILE A 83 25.88 -6.61 10.46
CA ILE A 83 27.30 -6.70 10.10
C ILE A 83 28.18 -6.45 11.33
N SER A 84 27.87 -5.43 12.14
CA SER A 84 28.61 -5.10 13.36
C SER A 84 28.47 -6.17 14.46
N ASP A 85 27.31 -6.82 14.54
CA ASP A 85 27.01 -7.92 15.47
C ASP A 85 27.69 -9.24 15.02
N GLY A 86 28.33 -9.26 13.85
CA GLY A 86 29.14 -10.39 13.38
C GLY A 86 28.34 -11.56 12.80
N LEU A 87 27.11 -11.32 12.34
CA LEU A 87 26.30 -12.36 11.68
C LEU A 87 26.97 -12.84 10.39
N SER A 88 26.68 -14.09 9.99
CA SER A 88 27.15 -14.60 8.71
C SER A 88 26.42 -13.90 7.56
N LYS A 89 27.08 -13.80 6.39
CA LYS A 89 26.49 -13.20 5.19
C LYS A 89 25.17 -13.86 4.79
N GLU A 90 25.10 -15.19 4.91
CA GLU A 90 23.92 -15.98 4.56
C GLU A 90 22.77 -15.70 5.54
N ASP A 91 23.05 -15.61 6.85
CA ASP A 91 22.02 -15.27 7.84
C ASP A 91 21.44 -13.89 7.60
N ILE A 92 22.29 -12.89 7.28
CA ILE A 92 21.84 -11.52 6.96
C ILE A 92 20.92 -11.54 5.75
N ARG A 93 21.31 -12.24 4.69
CA ARG A 93 20.48 -12.41 3.49
C ARG A 93 19.13 -13.01 3.83
N ILE A 94 19.12 -14.16 4.50
CA ILE A 94 17.88 -14.87 4.87
C ILE A 94 16.98 -13.98 5.73
N ILE A 95 17.52 -13.24 6.69
CA ILE A 95 16.75 -12.33 7.54
C ILE A 95 16.11 -11.22 6.71
N LEU A 96 16.87 -10.57 5.83
CA LEU A 96 16.38 -9.47 5.00
C LEU A 96 15.35 -9.96 3.96
N GLU A 97 15.60 -11.09 3.30
CA GLU A 97 14.66 -11.72 2.35
C GLU A 97 13.35 -12.10 3.03
N ASN A 98 13.42 -12.76 4.19
CA ASN A 98 12.22 -13.12 4.95
C ASN A 98 11.45 -11.87 5.38
N LYS A 99 12.13 -10.87 5.93
CA LYS A 99 11.51 -9.60 6.34
C LYS A 99 10.78 -8.96 5.17
N GLU A 100 11.39 -8.97 3.99
CA GLU A 100 10.78 -8.42 2.79
C GLU A 100 9.59 -9.23 2.29
N GLN A 101 9.74 -10.55 2.22
CA GLN A 101 8.67 -11.44 1.79
C GLN A 101 7.43 -11.31 2.67
N TYR A 102 7.59 -11.30 4.00
CA TYR A 102 6.47 -11.12 4.92
C TYR A 102 5.88 -9.70 4.87
N ARG A 103 6.68 -8.67 4.60
CA ARG A 103 6.18 -7.31 4.35
C ARG A 103 5.30 -7.27 3.11
N ALA A 104 5.81 -7.78 1.98
CA ALA A 104 5.09 -7.81 0.71
C ALA A 104 3.79 -8.64 0.80
N LEU A 105 3.83 -9.78 1.51
CA LEU A 105 2.65 -10.61 1.78
C LEU A 105 1.60 -9.90 2.65
N ARG A 106 2.01 -9.03 3.57
CA ARG A 106 1.07 -8.25 4.39
C ARG A 106 0.43 -7.12 3.58
N GLU A 107 1.22 -6.39 2.78
CA GLU A 107 0.72 -5.28 1.97
C GLU A 107 -0.22 -5.78 0.84
N ILE A 108 0.09 -6.93 0.21
CA ILE A 108 -0.80 -7.51 -0.82
C ILE A 108 -2.14 -7.96 -0.24
N LYS A 109 -2.17 -8.48 0.99
CA LYS A 109 -3.42 -8.85 1.67
C LYS A 109 -4.33 -7.63 1.87
N GLN A 110 -3.76 -6.51 2.27
CA GLN A 110 -4.50 -5.25 2.44
C GLN A 110 -5.05 -4.75 1.10
N ALA A 111 -4.24 -4.79 0.03
CA ALA A 111 -4.69 -4.44 -1.31
C ALA A 111 -5.84 -5.35 -1.79
N ASN A 112 -5.73 -6.66 -1.55
CA ASN A 112 -6.76 -7.63 -1.94
C ASN A 112 -8.06 -7.45 -1.16
N ALA A 113 -8.00 -7.12 0.14
CA ALA A 113 -9.19 -6.80 0.92
C ALA A 113 -9.95 -5.59 0.33
N LEU A 114 -9.22 -4.57 -0.12
CA LEU A 114 -9.81 -3.40 -0.77
C LEU A 114 -10.42 -3.73 -2.14
N ALA A 115 -9.76 -4.58 -2.94
CA ALA A 115 -10.34 -5.09 -4.19
C ALA A 115 -11.67 -5.78 -3.95
N LYS A 116 -11.74 -6.64 -2.93
CA LYS A 116 -12.96 -7.37 -2.57
C LYS A 116 -14.07 -6.44 -2.09
N MET A 117 -13.74 -5.38 -1.36
CA MET A 117 -14.70 -4.33 -1.02
C MET A 117 -15.28 -3.64 -2.27
N GLY A 118 -14.43 -3.43 -3.29
CA GLY A 118 -14.83 -2.92 -4.60
C GLY A 118 -15.73 -3.88 -5.39
N GLU A 119 -15.52 -5.19 -5.28
CA GLU A 119 -16.40 -6.20 -5.89
C GLU A 119 -17.76 -6.29 -5.17
N TYR A 120 -17.80 -6.10 -3.85
CA TYR A 120 -19.04 -6.19 -3.08
C TYR A 120 -19.90 -4.92 -3.15
N ALA A 121 -19.30 -3.74 -3.25
CA ALA A 121 -20.05 -2.47 -3.25
C ALA A 121 -21.17 -2.38 -4.32
N PRO A 122 -20.98 -2.78 -5.60
CA PRO A 122 -22.04 -2.78 -6.62
C PRO A 122 -23.14 -3.79 -6.29
N SER A 123 -22.77 -4.94 -5.74
CA SER A 123 -23.71 -6.00 -5.35
C SER A 123 -24.67 -5.51 -4.26
N PHE A 124 -24.17 -4.78 -3.25
CA PHE A 124 -25.02 -4.13 -2.25
C PHE A 124 -25.81 -2.93 -2.82
N GLY A 125 -25.33 -2.29 -3.88
CA GLY A 125 -26.10 -1.32 -4.66
C GLY A 125 -27.32 -1.95 -5.32
N MET A 126 -27.17 -3.14 -5.92
CA MET A 126 -28.29 -3.92 -6.47
C MET A 126 -29.29 -4.31 -5.37
N ILE A 127 -28.82 -4.75 -4.20
CA ILE A 127 -29.68 -5.04 -3.04
C ILE A 127 -30.45 -3.79 -2.59
N GLY A 128 -29.80 -2.62 -2.55
CA GLY A 128 -30.47 -1.34 -2.26
C GLY A 128 -31.58 -1.01 -3.26
N THR A 129 -31.39 -1.40 -4.53
CA THR A 129 -32.39 -1.21 -5.58
C THR A 129 -33.62 -2.08 -5.33
N LEU A 130 -33.41 -3.32 -4.86
CA LEU A 130 -34.49 -4.22 -4.45
C LEU A 130 -35.29 -3.66 -3.26
N PHE A 131 -34.63 -3.10 -2.25
CA PHE A 131 -35.33 -2.44 -1.15
C PHE A 131 -36.21 -1.28 -1.63
N GLY A 132 -35.70 -0.42 -2.51
CA GLY A 132 -36.48 0.69 -3.06
C GLY A 132 -37.69 0.21 -3.87
N LEU A 133 -37.56 -0.86 -4.66
CA LEU A 133 -38.67 -1.48 -5.37
C LEU A 133 -39.71 -2.09 -4.41
N ILE A 134 -39.29 -2.77 -3.35
CA ILE A 134 -40.19 -3.33 -2.34
C ILE A 134 -40.99 -2.21 -1.66
N PHE A 135 -40.35 -1.11 -1.26
CA PHE A 135 -41.05 0.03 -0.65
C PHE A 135 -41.98 0.75 -1.61
N MET A 136 -41.59 0.83 -2.90
CA MET A 136 -42.43 1.39 -3.94
C MET A 136 -43.72 0.57 -4.11
N LEU A 137 -43.61 -0.75 -4.22
CA LEU A 137 -44.76 -1.66 -4.32
C LEU A 137 -45.64 -1.63 -3.07
N ALA A 138 -45.03 -1.60 -1.87
CA ALA A 138 -45.77 -1.50 -0.62
C ALA A 138 -46.56 -0.18 -0.50
N GLY A 139 -45.98 0.93 -0.96
CA GLY A 139 -46.64 2.24 -0.99
C GLY A 139 -47.81 2.34 -1.97
N MET A 140 -47.81 1.51 -3.04
CA MET A 140 -48.92 1.42 -3.98
C MET A 140 -50.06 0.51 -3.48
N ALA A 141 -49.77 -0.42 -2.58
CA ALA A 141 -50.75 -1.38 -2.05
C ALA A 141 -51.63 -0.81 -0.92
N LEU A 142 -51.19 0.27 -0.25
CA LEU A 142 -51.92 0.93 0.84
C LEU A 142 -52.69 2.16 0.34
N PRO A 143 -53.96 2.37 0.73
CA PRO A 143 -54.68 3.59 0.39
C PRO A 143 -53.95 4.80 1.01
N PRO A 144 -53.72 5.88 0.23
CA PRO A 144 -52.98 7.04 0.72
C PRO A 144 -53.69 7.70 1.91
N ALA A 145 -52.91 8.18 2.88
CA ALA A 145 -53.44 8.96 3.98
C ALA A 145 -54.11 10.25 3.44
N PRO A 146 -55.23 10.72 4.05
CA PRO A 146 -55.92 11.92 3.57
C PRO A 146 -54.99 13.13 3.52
N GLY A 147 -54.89 13.79 2.36
CA GLY A 147 -54.04 14.97 2.15
C GLY A 147 -52.59 14.68 1.77
N VAL A 148 -52.19 13.42 1.59
CA VAL A 148 -50.84 13.05 1.17
C VAL A 148 -50.84 12.65 -0.30
N ASP A 149 -49.97 13.26 -1.10
CA ASP A 149 -49.77 12.88 -2.50
C ASP A 149 -49.00 11.54 -2.56
N PRO A 150 -49.63 10.43 -3.01
CA PRO A 150 -48.97 9.13 -3.12
C PRO A 150 -47.80 9.13 -4.12
N THR A 151 -47.79 10.07 -5.08
CA THR A 151 -46.73 10.16 -6.08
C THR A 151 -45.41 10.61 -5.45
N ALA A 152 -45.45 11.45 -4.41
CA ALA A 152 -44.26 11.92 -3.71
C ALA A 152 -43.50 10.78 -3.01
N ALA A 153 -44.22 9.86 -2.36
CA ALA A 153 -43.63 8.69 -1.71
C ALA A 153 -43.03 7.71 -2.74
N LEU A 154 -43.71 7.53 -3.88
CA LEU A 154 -43.24 6.68 -4.97
C LEU A 154 -41.91 7.20 -5.56
N ILE A 155 -41.86 8.50 -5.86
CA ILE A 155 -40.68 9.18 -6.39
C ILE A 155 -39.51 9.09 -5.40
N SER A 156 -39.77 9.27 -4.11
CA SER A 156 -38.76 9.15 -3.06
C SER A 156 -38.15 7.74 -3.00
N ASN A 157 -38.97 6.69 -3.05
CA ASN A 157 -38.49 5.30 -3.00
C ASN A 157 -37.70 4.91 -4.27
N MET A 158 -38.14 5.42 -5.43
CA MET A 158 -37.39 5.27 -6.69
C MET A 158 -36.04 5.98 -6.63
N ALA A 159 -35.99 7.19 -6.06
CA ALA A 159 -34.74 7.92 -5.87
C ALA A 159 -33.77 7.14 -4.97
N ILE A 160 -34.24 6.52 -3.88
CA ILE A 160 -33.41 5.67 -3.01
C ILE A 160 -32.81 4.49 -3.80
N ALA A 161 -33.62 3.81 -4.62
CA ALA A 161 -33.14 2.73 -5.47
C ALA A 161 -32.01 3.19 -6.40
N LEU A 162 -32.22 4.26 -7.17
CA LEU A 162 -31.24 4.78 -8.12
C LEU A 162 -29.96 5.28 -7.43
N ILE A 163 -30.10 5.98 -6.31
CA ILE A 163 -28.97 6.48 -5.52
C ILE A 163 -28.15 5.32 -4.93
N SER A 164 -28.80 4.22 -4.53
CA SER A 164 -28.10 3.04 -4.02
C SER A 164 -27.24 2.37 -5.09
N THR A 165 -27.73 2.25 -6.32
CA THR A 165 -26.96 1.73 -7.46
C THR A 165 -25.81 2.67 -7.82
N LEU A 166 -26.08 3.98 -7.84
CA LEU A 166 -25.07 5.01 -8.10
C LEU A 166 -23.93 4.93 -7.08
N TYR A 167 -24.25 4.87 -5.78
CA TYR A 167 -23.23 4.75 -4.75
C TYR A 167 -22.45 3.43 -4.85
N GLY A 168 -23.12 2.32 -5.17
CA GLY A 168 -22.45 1.03 -5.38
C GLY A 168 -21.38 1.11 -6.46
N ALA A 169 -21.74 1.66 -7.63
CA ALA A 169 -20.81 1.85 -8.74
C ALA A 169 -19.71 2.87 -8.43
N LEU A 170 -20.07 4.01 -7.83
CA LEU A 170 -19.13 5.09 -7.52
C LEU A 170 -18.06 4.64 -6.52
N PHE A 171 -18.46 4.00 -5.41
CA PHE A 171 -17.49 3.51 -4.43
C PHE A 171 -16.62 2.37 -4.97
N ALA A 172 -17.18 1.49 -5.79
CA ALA A 172 -16.41 0.41 -6.41
C ALA A 172 -15.35 0.92 -7.39
N PHE A 173 -15.78 1.66 -8.41
CA PHE A 173 -14.94 2.00 -9.56
C PHE A 173 -14.09 3.24 -9.35
N PHE A 174 -14.48 4.15 -8.46
CA PHE A 174 -13.71 5.37 -8.22
C PHE A 174 -12.81 5.27 -6.98
N PHE A 175 -13.21 4.49 -5.98
CA PHE A 175 -12.49 4.42 -4.71
C PHE A 175 -11.84 3.06 -4.48
N PHE A 176 -12.59 1.97 -4.34
CA PHE A 176 -11.99 0.72 -3.86
C PHE A 176 -11.06 0.03 -4.86
N LEU A 177 -11.48 -0.12 -6.13
CA LEU A 177 -10.67 -0.80 -7.13
C LEU A 177 -9.40 -0.02 -7.50
N PRO A 178 -9.45 1.29 -7.84
CA PRO A 178 -8.24 2.04 -8.20
C PRO A 178 -7.24 2.12 -7.05
N PHE A 179 -7.72 2.25 -5.81
CA PHE A 179 -6.83 2.27 -4.65
C PHE A 179 -6.20 0.90 -4.38
N SER A 180 -6.92 -0.20 -4.64
CA SER A 180 -6.33 -1.54 -4.55
C SER A 180 -5.17 -1.69 -5.54
N ASP A 181 -5.37 -1.26 -6.78
CA ASP A 181 -4.34 -1.38 -7.82
C ASP A 181 -3.17 -0.43 -7.56
N HIS A 182 -3.42 0.77 -7.02
CA HIS A 182 -2.35 1.65 -6.58
C HIS A 182 -1.53 1.05 -5.43
N LEU A 183 -2.16 0.41 -4.44
CA LEU A 183 -1.42 -0.27 -3.35
C LEU A 183 -0.57 -1.43 -3.87
N LYS A 184 -1.04 -2.18 -4.88
CA LYS A 184 -0.24 -3.22 -5.53
C LYS A 184 0.97 -2.62 -6.25
N TYR A 185 0.75 -1.54 -7.00
CA TYR A 185 1.82 -0.81 -7.68
C TYR A 185 2.90 -0.33 -6.70
N VAL A 186 2.52 0.30 -5.60
CA VAL A 186 3.45 0.75 -4.55
C VAL A 186 4.19 -0.43 -3.90
N ASN A 187 3.51 -1.55 -3.67
CA ASN A 187 4.16 -2.74 -3.12
C ASN A 187 5.21 -3.33 -4.08
N ASP A 188 4.97 -3.28 -5.39
CA ASP A 188 5.95 -3.71 -6.39
C ASP A 188 7.16 -2.76 -6.45
N ASP A 189 6.96 -1.45 -6.38
CA ASP A 189 8.06 -0.47 -6.29
C ASP A 189 8.93 -0.72 -5.04
N LYS A 190 8.30 -0.98 -3.88
CA LYS A 190 9.03 -1.30 -2.65
C LYS A 190 9.78 -2.63 -2.71
N LYS A 191 9.37 -3.60 -3.54
CA LYS A 191 10.15 -4.84 -3.75
C LYS A 191 11.46 -4.53 -4.47
N VAL A 192 11.42 -3.65 -5.48
CA VAL A 192 12.64 -3.19 -6.17
C VAL A 192 13.55 -2.47 -5.20
N GLU A 193 12.99 -1.56 -4.39
CA GLU A 193 13.73 -0.88 -3.33
C GLU A 193 14.38 -1.89 -2.37
N SER A 194 13.66 -2.93 -1.95
CA SER A 194 14.18 -3.90 -0.97
C SER A 194 15.23 -4.83 -1.56
N ALA A 195 15.12 -5.17 -2.84
CA ALA A 195 16.17 -5.89 -3.56
C ALA A 195 17.45 -5.07 -3.67
N LEU A 196 17.34 -3.75 -3.91
CA LEU A 196 18.47 -2.83 -3.85
C LEU A 196 19.13 -2.83 -2.46
N HIS A 197 18.35 -2.74 -1.39
CA HIS A 197 18.87 -2.78 -0.02
C HIS A 197 19.60 -4.09 0.30
N LEU A 198 19.08 -5.22 -0.18
CA LEU A 198 19.70 -6.53 0.01
C LEU A 198 21.03 -6.62 -0.75
N GLU A 199 21.07 -6.25 -2.02
CA GLU A 199 22.32 -6.28 -2.79
C GLU A 199 23.35 -5.34 -2.17
N ALA A 200 22.95 -4.13 -1.78
CA ALA A 200 23.80 -3.19 -1.09
C ALA A 200 24.34 -3.74 0.24
N ALA A 201 23.51 -4.43 1.02
CA ALA A 201 23.92 -5.11 2.25
C ALA A 201 25.02 -6.16 2.01
N MET A 202 24.88 -6.95 0.95
CA MET A 202 25.88 -7.96 0.58
C MET A 202 27.20 -7.30 0.17
N LEU A 203 27.16 -6.21 -0.58
CA LEU A 203 28.34 -5.45 -1.02
C LEU A 203 29.06 -4.77 0.14
N LEU A 204 28.30 -4.25 1.12
CA LEU A 204 28.84 -3.70 2.36
C LEU A 204 29.57 -4.77 3.19
N TYR A 205 28.97 -5.96 3.33
CA TYR A 205 29.60 -7.08 4.04
C TYR A 205 30.93 -7.48 3.41
N ASP A 206 30.97 -7.56 2.07
CA ASP A 206 32.17 -7.91 1.29
C ASP A 206 33.22 -6.79 1.23
N LYS A 207 32.92 -5.59 1.78
CA LYS A 207 33.79 -4.39 1.76
C LYS A 207 34.25 -4.01 0.35
N VAL A 208 33.33 -4.12 -0.61
CA VAL A 208 33.58 -3.79 -2.02
C VAL A 208 33.91 -2.30 -2.19
N HIS A 209 34.71 -1.95 -3.21
CA HIS A 209 35.06 -0.56 -3.50
C HIS A 209 33.81 0.27 -3.86
N PRO A 210 33.63 1.51 -3.33
CA PRO A 210 32.43 2.33 -3.54
C PRO A 210 32.03 2.52 -5.02
N ILE A 211 33.01 2.65 -5.92
CA ILE A 211 32.78 2.72 -7.37
C ILE A 211 32.06 1.45 -7.88
N MET A 212 32.50 0.27 -7.45
CA MET A 212 31.85 -0.99 -7.82
C MET A 212 30.49 -1.17 -7.14
N VAL A 213 30.29 -0.58 -5.96
CA VAL A 213 28.97 -0.53 -5.31
C VAL A 213 28.01 0.30 -6.16
N THR A 214 28.43 1.49 -6.57
CA THR A 214 27.64 2.38 -7.44
C THR A 214 27.24 1.67 -8.73
N GLU A 215 28.19 1.04 -9.41
CA GLU A 215 27.94 0.37 -10.69
C GLU A 215 26.97 -0.81 -10.57
N ARG A 216 27.06 -1.60 -9.49
CA ARG A 216 26.11 -2.69 -9.24
C ARG A 216 24.72 -2.17 -8.85
N LEU A 217 24.66 -1.11 -8.05
CA LEU A 217 23.38 -0.52 -7.63
C LEU A 217 22.69 0.27 -8.75
N ASN A 218 23.44 0.79 -9.73
CA ASN A 218 22.93 1.42 -10.95
C ASN A 218 21.98 0.49 -11.73
N ALA A 219 22.12 -0.84 -11.60
CA ALA A 219 21.24 -1.81 -12.26
C ALA A 219 19.77 -1.68 -11.83
N PHE A 220 19.52 -1.23 -10.59
CA PHE A 220 18.18 -1.04 -10.02
C PHE A 220 17.59 0.34 -10.33
N LEU A 221 18.38 1.26 -10.88
CA LEU A 221 17.95 2.60 -11.26
C LEU A 221 17.47 2.63 -12.72
N ALA A 222 16.41 3.42 -12.96
CA ALA A 222 15.99 3.77 -14.31
C ALA A 222 17.14 4.48 -15.04
N ARG A 223 17.26 4.30 -16.36
CA ARG A 223 18.40 4.83 -17.14
C ARG A 223 18.68 6.32 -16.90
N LYS A 224 17.62 7.12 -16.73
CA LYS A 224 17.69 8.57 -16.47
C LYS A 224 18.31 8.94 -15.11
N ASP A 225 18.24 8.03 -14.13
CA ASP A 225 18.65 8.28 -12.74
C ASP A 225 19.98 7.61 -12.40
N ARG A 226 20.59 6.88 -13.34
CA ARG A 226 21.87 6.20 -13.17
C ARG A 226 23.00 7.22 -13.00
N PHE A 227 23.97 6.85 -12.18
CA PHE A 227 25.24 7.55 -12.09
C PHE A 227 26.12 7.05 -13.24
N THR A 228 26.15 7.78 -14.35
CA THR A 228 27.14 7.58 -15.42
C THR A 228 28.41 8.33 -15.05
N ASP A 229 29.59 7.73 -15.28
CA ASP A 229 30.91 8.39 -15.19
C ASP A 229 31.12 9.49 -16.28
N GLU A 230 30.03 10.03 -16.85
CA GLU A 230 30.05 11.16 -17.79
C GLU A 230 29.46 12.40 -17.11
N GLU A 231 30.25 12.99 -16.21
CA GLU A 231 30.40 14.44 -16.00
C GLU A 231 31.84 14.74 -15.57
#